data_AF-A0A846Y811-F1
#
_entry.id   AF-A0A846Y811-F1
#
_cell.length_a   1.000
_cell.length_b   1.000
_cell.length_c   1.000
_cell.angle_alpha   90.00
_cell.angle_beta   90.00
_cell.angle_gamma   90.00
#
_symmetry.space_group_name_H-M   'P 1'
#
loop_
_entity.id
_entity.type
_entity.pdbx_description
1 polymer ?
#
loop_
_entity_poly.entity_id
_entity_poly.type
_entity_poly.pdbx_seq_one_letter_code
_entity_poly.pdbx_strand_id
1 'polypeptide(L)'
;MGPVRPNPSRPTASAASADVLEIHRLKFRYVRTLDSKLWEDFAETMIPEATATYSEYLQFESREAYLTFLRNTLGPHVITEHRCDHPEIDVDGDRATGIWYLSDTVLIPENNMLLRGAAFYTDEYVRCDDGRWRIAHTGYERTYEVVLSLSDLPSLRLTANRWGLTQHSDGIESVERDPRETVRRDETPEESIGGSDQEHPGSEHRAAG
;
A
#
# COMPACT_ATOMS: atom_id res chain seq x y z
N MET A 1 -12.86 54.14 -21.10
CA MET A 1 -12.92 53.21 -19.95
C MET A 1 -13.81 52.05 -20.36
N GLY A 2 -13.23 50.92 -20.75
CA GLY A 2 -13.99 49.69 -21.05
C GLY A 2 -14.33 48.95 -19.75
N PRO A 3 -15.38 48.11 -19.74
CA PRO A 3 -15.76 47.38 -18.54
C PRO A 3 -14.69 46.34 -18.21
N VAL A 4 -14.18 46.42 -16.97
CA VAL A 4 -13.29 45.43 -16.38
C VAL A 4 -14.05 44.10 -16.32
N ARG A 5 -13.53 43.07 -17.02
CA ARG A 5 -14.07 41.71 -16.90
C ARG A 5 -13.82 41.21 -15.47
N PRO A 6 -14.79 40.53 -14.83
CA PRO A 6 -14.57 39.97 -13.50
C PRO A 6 -13.49 38.89 -13.59
N ASN A 7 -12.49 39.01 -12.70
CA ASN A 7 -11.44 38.02 -12.52
C ASN A 7 -12.05 36.76 -11.91
N PRO A 8 -11.86 35.54 -12.47
CA PRO A 8 -12.34 34.33 -11.81
C PRO A 8 -11.60 34.21 -10.48
N SER A 9 -12.35 34.37 -9.39
CA SER A 9 -11.85 34.36 -8.03
C SER A 9 -11.20 33.02 -7.73
N ARG A 10 -9.88 33.05 -7.49
CA ARG A 10 -9.07 31.94 -6.98
C ARG A 10 -9.79 31.27 -5.80
N PRO A 11 -9.87 29.92 -5.75
CA PRO A 11 -10.53 29.23 -4.66
C PRO A 11 -9.94 29.63 -3.31
N THR A 12 -10.80 29.76 -2.29
CA THR A 12 -10.37 30.10 -0.93
C THR A 12 -9.54 28.96 -0.34
N ALA A 13 -8.48 29.27 0.41
CA ALA A 13 -7.51 28.30 0.91
C ALA A 13 -8.13 27.12 1.71
N SER A 14 -9.30 27.33 2.32
CA SER A 14 -10.06 26.29 3.03
C SER A 14 -10.69 25.25 2.10
N ALA A 15 -11.17 25.65 0.92
CA ALA A 15 -11.76 24.73 -0.05
C ALA A 15 -10.69 23.87 -0.72
N ALA A 16 -9.56 24.49 -1.11
CA ALA A 16 -8.40 23.78 -1.66
C ALA A 16 -7.86 22.70 -0.69
N SER A 17 -7.83 22.99 0.61
CA SER A 17 -7.42 22.01 1.62
C SER A 17 -8.41 20.83 1.75
N ALA A 18 -9.71 21.07 1.58
CA ALA A 18 -10.73 20.02 1.61
C ALA A 18 -10.66 19.13 0.36
N ASP A 19 -10.43 19.73 -0.81
CA ASP A 19 -10.27 19.02 -2.07
C ASP A 19 -9.05 18.10 -2.06
N VAL A 20 -7.91 18.59 -1.59
CA VAL A 20 -6.70 17.78 -1.40
C VAL A 20 -7.01 16.59 -0.49
N LEU A 21 -7.67 16.80 0.66
CA LEU A 21 -8.04 15.71 1.56
C LEU A 21 -9.01 14.70 0.91
N GLU A 22 -9.94 15.15 0.08
CA GLU A 22 -10.84 14.26 -0.66
C GLU A 22 -10.10 13.43 -1.70
N ILE A 23 -9.14 14.02 -2.42
CA ILE A 23 -8.27 13.32 -3.37
C ILE A 23 -7.39 12.29 -2.65
N HIS A 24 -6.86 12.61 -1.47
CA HIS A 24 -6.18 11.64 -0.62
C HIS A 24 -7.07 10.44 -0.28
N ARG A 25 -8.32 10.69 0.13
CA ARG A 25 -9.29 9.63 0.43
C ARG A 25 -9.67 8.84 -0.81
N LEU A 26 -9.74 9.48 -1.97
CA LEU A 26 -9.98 8.85 -3.26
C LEU A 26 -8.82 7.90 -3.61
N LYS A 27 -7.55 8.33 -3.53
CA LYS A 27 -6.41 7.46 -3.82
C LYS A 27 -6.31 6.31 -2.83
N PHE A 28 -6.57 6.54 -1.55
CA PHE A 28 -6.66 5.44 -0.58
C PHE A 28 -7.80 4.47 -0.92
N ARG A 29 -8.99 4.98 -1.29
CA ARG A 29 -10.11 4.14 -1.73
C ARG A 29 -9.71 3.30 -2.94
N TYR A 30 -9.03 3.87 -3.92
CA TYR A 30 -8.52 3.19 -5.10
C TYR A 30 -7.60 2.00 -4.74
N VAL A 31 -6.54 2.21 -3.95
CA VAL A 31 -5.63 1.10 -3.60
C VAL A 31 -6.29 0.08 -2.68
N ARG A 32 -7.11 0.53 -1.73
CA ARG A 32 -7.83 -0.36 -0.79
C ARG A 32 -8.79 -1.29 -1.53
N THR A 33 -9.58 -0.77 -2.47
CA THR A 33 -10.55 -1.58 -3.22
C THR A 33 -9.87 -2.47 -4.24
N LEU A 34 -8.75 -2.04 -4.83
CA LEU A 34 -7.88 -2.88 -5.67
C LEU A 34 -7.32 -4.07 -4.89
N ASP A 35 -6.67 -3.83 -3.76
CA ASP A 35 -6.04 -4.89 -2.96
C ASP A 35 -7.07 -5.85 -2.36
N SER A 36 -8.24 -5.31 -1.99
CA SER A 36 -9.38 -6.08 -1.50
C SER A 36 -10.29 -6.63 -2.60
N LYS A 37 -9.93 -6.48 -3.88
CA LYS A 37 -10.67 -7.02 -5.04
C LYS A 37 -12.16 -6.60 -5.08
N LEU A 38 -12.49 -5.42 -4.54
CA LEU A 38 -13.83 -4.84 -4.53
C LEU A 38 -14.06 -4.10 -5.84
N TRP A 39 -14.28 -4.86 -6.92
CA TRP A 39 -14.21 -4.33 -8.29
C TRP A 39 -15.27 -3.28 -8.64
N GLU A 40 -16.45 -3.36 -8.03
CA GLU A 40 -17.50 -2.34 -8.21
C GLU A 40 -17.09 -1.03 -7.53
N ASP A 41 -16.70 -1.08 -6.26
CA ASP A 41 -16.20 0.09 -5.53
C ASP A 41 -14.93 0.68 -6.15
N PHE A 42 -14.07 -0.17 -6.73
CA PHE A 42 -12.89 0.26 -7.48
C PHE A 42 -13.27 1.00 -8.76
N ALA A 43 -14.26 0.50 -9.52
CA ALA A 43 -14.77 1.18 -10.70
C ALA A 43 -15.31 2.59 -10.38
N GLU A 44 -15.96 2.76 -9.23
CA GLU A 44 -16.50 4.05 -8.77
C GLU A 44 -15.45 5.10 -8.40
N THR A 45 -14.16 4.72 -8.31
CA THR A 45 -13.07 5.68 -8.11
C THR A 45 -12.67 6.41 -9.40
N MET A 46 -13.12 5.94 -10.55
CA MET A 46 -12.77 6.43 -11.87
C MET A 46 -14.01 6.90 -12.62
N ILE A 47 -13.86 7.93 -13.46
CA ILE A 47 -14.90 8.25 -14.44
C ILE A 47 -15.02 7.13 -15.49
N PRO A 48 -16.16 6.96 -16.16
CA PRO A 48 -16.33 5.95 -17.21
C PRO A 48 -15.28 6.04 -18.33
N GLU A 49 -14.87 7.26 -18.67
CA GLU A 49 -13.89 7.60 -19.72
C GLU A 49 -12.44 7.52 -19.23
N ALA A 50 -12.19 7.07 -18.00
CA ALA A 50 -10.86 7.11 -17.43
C ALA A 50 -9.89 6.27 -18.25
N THR A 51 -8.67 6.77 -18.42
CA THR A 51 -7.59 6.06 -19.10
C THR A 51 -6.51 5.63 -18.11
N ALA A 52 -5.72 4.64 -18.48
CA ALA A 52 -4.60 4.19 -17.66
C ALA A 52 -3.36 3.86 -18.49
N THR A 53 -2.18 4.13 -17.93
CA THR A 53 -0.89 3.83 -18.56
C THR A 53 -0.01 3.05 -17.60
N TYR A 54 0.32 1.81 -17.99
CA TYR A 54 1.18 0.89 -17.28
C TYR A 54 2.47 0.76 -18.07
N SER A 55 3.57 1.35 -17.57
CA SER A 55 4.85 1.43 -18.30
C SER A 55 4.71 2.04 -19.71
N GLU A 56 5.76 2.02 -20.52
CA GLU A 56 5.71 2.59 -21.88
C GLU A 56 4.78 1.82 -22.84
N TYR A 57 4.43 0.55 -22.55
CA TYR A 57 3.87 -0.37 -23.54
C TYR A 57 2.41 -0.75 -23.34
N LEU A 58 1.81 -0.47 -22.17
CA LEU A 58 0.45 -0.90 -21.87
C LEU A 58 -0.43 0.31 -21.59
N GLN A 59 -1.29 0.63 -22.56
CA GLN A 59 -2.22 1.74 -22.47
C GLN A 59 -3.66 1.22 -22.53
N PHE A 60 -4.52 1.82 -21.71
CA PHE A 60 -5.95 1.53 -21.66
C PHE A 60 -6.73 2.80 -21.97
N GLU A 61 -7.51 2.76 -23.05
CA GLU A 61 -8.32 3.89 -23.51
C GLU A 61 -9.70 3.97 -22.83
N SER A 62 -10.00 3.04 -21.91
CA SER A 62 -11.23 3.08 -21.12
C SER A 62 -11.08 2.40 -19.76
N ARG A 63 -11.90 2.86 -18.81
CA ARG A 63 -12.02 2.26 -17.48
C ARG A 63 -12.39 0.78 -17.57
N GLU A 64 -13.26 0.43 -18.52
CA GLU A 64 -13.74 -0.94 -18.67
C GLU A 64 -12.64 -1.90 -19.14
N ALA A 65 -11.82 -1.47 -20.11
CA ALA A 65 -10.67 -2.23 -20.58
C ALA A 65 -9.64 -2.42 -19.44
N TYR A 66 -9.38 -1.34 -18.69
CA TYR A 66 -8.47 -1.38 -17.55
C TYR A 66 -8.96 -2.30 -16.43
N LEU A 67 -10.23 -2.20 -16.05
CA LEU A 67 -10.85 -3.09 -15.05
C LEU A 67 -10.83 -4.55 -15.47
N THR A 68 -11.10 -4.83 -16.75
CA THR A 68 -11.06 -6.20 -17.28
C THR A 68 -9.66 -6.79 -17.18
N PHE A 69 -8.64 -6.01 -17.55
CA PHE A 69 -7.25 -6.42 -17.39
C PHE A 69 -6.90 -6.72 -15.93
N LEU A 70 -7.24 -5.82 -15.00
CA LEU A 70 -6.95 -6.01 -13.58
C LEU A 70 -7.68 -7.22 -12.99
N ARG A 71 -8.95 -7.44 -13.33
CA ARG A 71 -9.72 -8.60 -12.86
C ARG A 71 -9.10 -9.92 -13.31
N ASN A 72 -8.59 -9.95 -14.54
CA ASN A 72 -7.97 -11.15 -15.10
C ASN A 72 -6.58 -11.42 -14.52
N THR A 73 -5.84 -10.38 -14.16
CA THR A 73 -4.46 -10.48 -13.65
C THR A 73 -4.36 -10.57 -12.14
N LEU A 74 -5.31 -10.00 -11.40
CA LEU A 74 -5.30 -9.91 -9.95
C LEU A 74 -6.43 -10.74 -9.34
N GLY A 75 -6.50 -12.03 -9.70
CA GLY A 75 -7.46 -12.96 -9.08
C GLY A 75 -7.21 -13.17 -7.57
N PRO A 76 -8.08 -13.92 -6.86
CA PRO A 76 -7.95 -14.16 -5.43
C PRO A 76 -6.65 -14.83 -4.97
N HIS A 77 -5.96 -15.56 -5.87
CA HIS A 77 -4.67 -16.19 -5.62
C HIS A 77 -3.48 -15.19 -5.65
N VAL A 78 -3.72 -13.95 -6.10
CA VAL A 78 -2.72 -12.88 -6.22
C VAL A 78 -2.90 -11.91 -5.06
N ILE A 79 -1.99 -12.01 -4.09
CA ILE A 79 -1.96 -11.11 -2.94
C ILE A 79 -1.22 -9.84 -3.36
N THR A 80 -1.87 -8.69 -3.21
CA THR A 80 -1.30 -7.40 -3.57
C THR A 80 -1.32 -6.45 -2.38
N GLU A 81 -0.30 -5.60 -2.33
CA GLU A 81 -0.23 -4.46 -1.43
C GLU A 81 0.25 -3.26 -2.26
N HIS A 82 -0.54 -2.21 -2.33
CA HIS A 82 -0.17 -0.94 -2.95
C HIS A 82 -0.23 0.18 -1.92
N ARG A 83 0.94 0.77 -1.62
CA ARG A 83 1.04 1.93 -0.74
C ARG A 83 1.41 3.16 -1.56
N CYS A 84 0.56 4.18 -1.52
CA CYS A 84 0.78 5.46 -2.20
C CYS A 84 0.97 6.54 -1.13
N ASP A 85 2.20 7.04 -1.01
CA ASP A 85 2.61 8.00 0.03
C ASP A 85 3.13 9.31 -0.59
N HIS A 86 3.39 10.30 0.27
CA HIS A 86 4.05 11.58 -0.06
C HIS A 86 3.52 12.30 -1.31
N PRO A 87 2.23 12.66 -1.35
CA PRO A 87 1.68 13.22 -2.57
C PRO A 87 2.00 14.69 -2.79
N GLU A 88 2.08 15.05 -4.06
CA GLU A 88 2.03 16.42 -4.55
C GLU A 88 0.70 16.58 -5.30
N ILE A 89 -0.23 17.37 -4.76
CA ILE A 89 -1.57 17.54 -5.33
C ILE A 89 -1.82 19.02 -5.63
N ASP A 90 -2.13 19.31 -6.89
CA ASP A 90 -2.48 20.65 -7.36
C ASP A 90 -3.93 20.66 -7.84
N VAL A 91 -4.74 21.55 -7.28
CA VAL A 91 -6.17 21.69 -7.60
C VAL A 91 -6.41 22.99 -8.37
N ASP A 92 -7.07 22.88 -9.52
CA ASP A 92 -7.52 23.98 -10.36
C ASP A 92 -9.02 23.85 -10.67
N GLY A 93 -9.85 24.45 -9.81
CA GLY A 93 -11.31 24.40 -9.90
C GLY A 93 -11.85 22.97 -9.75
N ASP A 94 -12.38 22.43 -10.86
CA ASP A 94 -12.94 21.08 -10.93
C ASP A 94 -11.97 20.06 -11.56
N ARG A 95 -10.70 20.44 -11.72
CA ARG A 95 -9.61 19.56 -12.16
C ARG A 95 -8.51 19.55 -11.11
N ALA A 96 -7.77 18.45 -11.04
CA ALA A 96 -6.57 18.36 -10.22
C ALA A 96 -5.56 17.38 -10.82
N THR A 97 -4.30 17.55 -10.46
CA THR A 97 -3.23 16.60 -10.75
C THR A 97 -2.64 16.07 -9.45
N GLY A 98 -2.13 14.84 -9.48
CA GLY A 98 -1.50 14.24 -8.30
C GLY A 98 -0.29 13.39 -8.66
N ILE A 99 0.81 13.61 -7.97
CA ILE A 99 1.94 12.69 -7.95
C ILE A 99 1.85 11.85 -6.68
N TRP A 100 2.10 10.55 -6.79
CA TRP A 100 2.17 9.66 -5.63
C TRP A 100 3.39 8.76 -5.71
N TYR A 101 4.07 8.58 -4.59
CA TYR A 101 5.13 7.59 -4.50
C TYR A 101 4.52 6.22 -4.15
N LEU A 102 4.52 5.31 -5.13
CA LEU A 102 4.12 3.92 -4.96
C LEU A 102 5.25 3.08 -4.36
N SER A 103 4.90 2.24 -3.40
CA SER A 103 5.61 1.01 -3.06
C SER A 103 4.62 -0.15 -3.15
N ASP A 104 4.98 -1.17 -3.92
CA ASP A 104 4.11 -2.31 -4.18
C ASP A 104 4.75 -3.66 -3.88
N THR A 105 3.87 -4.58 -3.48
CA THR A 105 4.16 -6.00 -3.33
C THR A 105 3.13 -6.81 -4.09
N VAL A 106 3.59 -7.78 -4.86
CA VAL A 106 2.71 -8.82 -5.44
C VAL A 106 3.27 -10.18 -5.03
N LEU A 107 2.47 -10.97 -4.34
CA LEU A 107 2.82 -12.32 -3.90
C LEU A 107 1.87 -13.33 -4.54
N ILE A 108 2.44 -14.25 -5.32
CA ILE A 108 1.72 -15.32 -6.02
C ILE A 108 2.34 -16.67 -5.65
N PRO A 109 1.88 -17.29 -4.55
CA PRO A 109 2.45 -18.55 -4.06
C PRO A 109 2.41 -19.69 -5.07
N GLU A 110 1.32 -19.78 -5.84
CA GLU A 110 1.12 -20.81 -6.87
C GLU A 110 2.14 -20.72 -8.01
N ASN A 111 2.71 -19.54 -8.22
CA ASN A 111 3.75 -19.28 -9.23
C ASN A 111 5.15 -19.19 -8.63
N ASN A 112 5.32 -19.51 -7.33
CA ASN A 112 6.58 -19.36 -6.61
C ASN A 112 7.19 -17.95 -6.78
N MET A 113 6.35 -16.91 -6.72
CA MET A 113 6.76 -15.54 -7.10
C MET A 113 6.44 -14.51 -6.02
N LEU A 114 7.43 -13.68 -5.69
CA LEU A 114 7.30 -12.41 -4.96
C LEU A 114 7.85 -11.29 -5.84
N LEU A 115 7.05 -10.28 -6.12
CA LEU A 115 7.46 -9.05 -6.78
C LEU A 115 7.43 -7.92 -5.76
N ARG A 116 8.47 -7.08 -5.80
CA ARG A 116 8.54 -5.82 -5.06
C ARG A 116 8.95 -4.70 -6.01
N GLY A 117 8.34 -3.54 -5.84
CA GLY A 117 8.64 -2.41 -6.69
C GLY A 117 8.39 -1.06 -6.01
N ALA A 118 8.77 -0.03 -6.75
CA ALA A 118 8.35 1.33 -6.46
C ALA A 118 8.21 2.13 -7.76
N ALA A 119 7.32 3.11 -7.76
CA ALA A 119 7.01 3.93 -8.94
C ALA A 119 6.54 5.32 -8.55
N PHE A 120 6.63 6.28 -9.47
CA PHE A 120 5.90 7.54 -9.34
C PHE A 120 4.63 7.47 -10.19
N TYR A 121 3.48 7.59 -9.54
CA TYR A 121 2.22 7.80 -10.25
C TYR A 121 2.13 9.26 -10.69
N THR A 122 1.53 9.47 -11.86
CA THR A 122 1.03 10.75 -12.36
C THR A 122 -0.45 10.58 -12.67
N ASP A 123 -1.30 11.11 -11.79
CA ASP A 123 -2.75 11.01 -11.89
C ASP A 123 -3.37 12.36 -12.29
N GLU A 124 -4.49 12.27 -13.01
CA GLU A 124 -5.39 13.40 -13.25
C GLU A 124 -6.76 13.10 -12.63
N TYR A 125 -7.38 14.12 -12.04
CA TYR A 125 -8.68 14.03 -11.39
C TYR A 125 -9.65 15.07 -11.92
N VAL A 126 -10.94 14.75 -11.82
CA VAL A 126 -12.03 15.65 -12.12
C VAL A 126 -13.09 15.59 -11.02
N ARG A 127 -13.66 16.73 -10.66
CA ARG A 127 -14.86 16.80 -9.82
C ARG A 127 -16.08 16.64 -10.73
N CYS A 128 -16.88 15.62 -10.46
CA CYS A 128 -18.08 15.36 -11.27
C CYS A 128 -19.28 16.18 -10.79
N ASP A 129 -20.37 16.15 -11.56
CA ASP A 129 -21.62 16.88 -11.27
C ASP A 129 -22.25 16.53 -9.91
N ASP A 130 -21.93 15.35 -9.36
CA ASP A 130 -22.35 14.93 -8.03
C ASP A 130 -21.46 15.48 -6.90
N GLY A 131 -20.54 16.39 -7.23
CA GLY A 131 -19.62 17.05 -6.32
C GLY A 131 -18.42 16.20 -5.88
N ARG A 132 -18.31 14.94 -6.34
CA ARG A 132 -17.25 14.01 -5.90
C ARG A 132 -16.07 14.01 -6.87
N TRP A 133 -14.86 13.92 -6.31
CA TRP A 133 -13.64 13.70 -7.09
C TRP A 133 -13.53 12.26 -7.59
N ARG A 134 -13.10 12.09 -8.84
CA ARG A 134 -12.78 10.80 -9.48
C ARG A 134 -11.50 10.91 -10.32
N ILE A 135 -10.85 9.77 -10.51
CA ILE A 135 -9.68 9.62 -11.37
C ILE A 135 -10.12 9.69 -12.84
N ALA A 136 -9.51 10.58 -13.61
CA ALA A 136 -9.66 10.71 -15.06
C ALA A 136 -8.52 10.03 -15.82
N HIS A 137 -7.32 10.04 -15.25
CA HIS A 137 -6.16 9.33 -15.78
C HIS A 137 -5.29 8.82 -14.64
N THR A 138 -4.67 7.65 -14.81
CA THR A 138 -3.63 7.17 -13.90
C THR A 138 -2.51 6.53 -14.71
N GLY A 139 -1.29 7.02 -14.54
CA GLY A 139 -0.09 6.48 -15.14
C GLY A 139 1.00 6.33 -14.10
N TYR A 140 1.99 5.47 -14.32
CA TYR A 140 3.17 5.42 -13.47
C TYR A 140 4.46 5.08 -14.22
N GLU A 141 5.57 5.56 -13.68
CA GLU A 141 6.94 5.22 -14.09
C GLU A 141 7.64 4.44 -12.98
N ARG A 142 8.15 3.24 -13.28
CA ARG A 142 8.90 2.42 -12.33
C ARG A 142 10.23 3.09 -11.99
N THR A 143 10.51 3.20 -10.70
CA THR A 143 11.87 3.51 -10.21
C THR A 143 12.70 2.25 -10.11
N TYR A 144 12.09 1.14 -9.69
CA TYR A 144 12.64 -0.20 -9.75
C TYR A 144 11.54 -1.25 -9.66
N GLU A 145 11.86 -2.46 -10.09
CA GLU A 145 11.07 -3.66 -9.88
C GLU A 145 12.03 -4.84 -9.71
N VAL A 146 11.74 -5.74 -8.78
CA VAL A 146 12.48 -6.98 -8.57
C VAL A 146 11.51 -8.14 -8.39
N VAL A 147 11.92 -9.30 -8.89
CA VAL A 147 11.19 -10.56 -8.75
C VAL A 147 12.08 -11.57 -8.03
N LEU A 148 11.51 -12.22 -7.02
CA LEU A 148 12.14 -13.26 -6.23
C LEU A 148 11.33 -14.56 -6.32
N SER A 149 12.05 -15.67 -6.30
CA SER A 149 11.47 -16.99 -6.10
C SER A 149 11.20 -17.21 -4.60
N LEU A 150 10.01 -17.71 -4.24
CA LEU A 150 9.72 -18.00 -2.82
C LEU A 150 10.59 -19.15 -2.28
N SER A 151 11.02 -20.07 -3.15
CA SER A 151 11.99 -21.12 -2.81
C SER A 151 13.34 -20.58 -2.32
N ASP A 152 13.69 -19.33 -2.67
CA ASP A 152 14.90 -18.66 -2.17
C ASP A 152 14.71 -18.10 -0.74
N LEU A 153 13.48 -18.14 -0.24
CA LEU A 153 13.07 -17.69 1.09
C LEU A 153 12.53 -18.90 1.90
N PRO A 154 13.38 -19.86 2.30
CA PRO A 154 12.93 -21.16 2.83
C PRO A 154 12.14 -21.07 4.15
N SER A 155 12.23 -19.95 4.87
CA SER A 155 11.47 -19.69 6.09
C SER A 155 10.15 -18.93 5.84
N LEU A 156 9.87 -18.51 4.59
CA LEU A 156 8.66 -17.78 4.26
C LEU A 156 7.44 -18.68 4.46
N ARG A 157 6.48 -18.22 5.25
CA ARG A 157 5.21 -18.90 5.48
C ARG A 157 4.09 -17.85 5.49
N LEU A 158 3.05 -18.09 4.70
CA LEU A 158 1.83 -17.27 4.78
C LEU A 158 1.00 -17.73 5.97
N THR A 159 1.01 -16.96 7.05
CA THR A 159 0.26 -17.26 8.28
C THR A 159 -1.18 -16.77 8.25
N ALA A 160 -1.50 -15.84 7.34
CA ALA A 160 -2.84 -15.37 7.08
C ALA A 160 -2.99 -15.03 5.60
N ASN A 161 -4.12 -15.42 5.02
CA ASN A 161 -4.50 -15.06 3.65
C ASN A 161 -6.01 -14.82 3.62
N ARG A 162 -6.42 -13.59 3.28
CA ARG A 162 -7.84 -13.20 3.19
C ARG A 162 -8.63 -14.07 2.20
N TRP A 163 -7.96 -14.64 1.21
CA TRP A 163 -8.58 -15.37 0.10
C TRP A 163 -8.60 -16.90 0.28
N GLY A 164 -8.17 -17.41 1.43
CA GLY A 164 -8.48 -18.78 1.84
C GLY A 164 -7.57 -19.89 1.30
N LEU A 165 -6.39 -19.57 0.75
CA LEU A 165 -5.34 -20.56 0.50
C LEU A 165 -4.18 -20.32 1.46
N THR A 166 -4.37 -20.68 2.73
CA THR A 166 -3.26 -21.00 3.62
C THR A 166 -2.81 -22.41 3.25
N GLN A 167 -1.61 -22.55 2.70
CA GLN A 167 -1.00 -23.87 2.60
C GLN A 167 -0.85 -24.39 4.03
N HIS A 168 -1.54 -25.49 4.35
CA HIS A 168 -1.21 -26.26 5.54
C HIS A 168 0.21 -26.79 5.33
N SER A 169 1.17 -26.23 6.05
CA SER A 169 2.46 -26.89 6.22
C SER A 169 2.21 -28.14 7.05
N ASP A 170 2.37 -29.33 6.47
CA ASP A 170 2.46 -30.59 7.21
C ASP A 170 3.57 -30.44 8.26
N GLY A 171 3.20 -30.18 9.52
CA GLY A 171 4.17 -30.08 10.63
C GLY A 171 3.94 -28.98 11.67
N ILE A 172 2.80 -28.28 11.68
CA ILE A 172 2.48 -27.36 12.79
C ILE A 172 1.21 -27.84 13.49
N GLU A 173 1.35 -28.38 14.70
CA GLU A 173 0.22 -28.56 15.62
C GLU A 173 -0.38 -27.20 15.96
N SER A 174 -1.70 -27.08 15.80
CA SER A 174 -2.45 -25.91 16.24
C SER A 174 -2.41 -25.85 17.77
N VAL A 175 -1.70 -24.85 18.32
CA VAL A 175 -1.87 -24.51 19.73
C VAL A 175 -3.10 -23.61 19.83
N GLU A 176 -4.24 -24.21 20.18
CA GLU A 176 -5.41 -23.47 20.59
C GLU A 176 -5.14 -22.90 21.99
N ARG A 177 -4.94 -21.58 22.10
CA ARG A 177 -4.83 -20.91 23.40
C ARG A 177 -6.20 -20.47 23.86
N ASP A 178 -6.67 -21.03 24.97
CA ASP A 178 -7.86 -20.53 25.67
C ASP A 178 -7.56 -19.12 26.22
N PRO A 179 -8.31 -18.07 25.82
CA PRO A 179 -8.14 -16.71 26.34
C PRO A 179 -8.29 -16.58 27.86
N ARG A 180 -8.80 -17.62 28.56
CA ARG A 180 -8.97 -17.65 30.02
C ARG A 180 -7.81 -18.31 30.77
N GLU A 181 -6.85 -18.88 30.06
CA GLU A 181 -5.71 -19.55 30.70
C GLU A 181 -4.69 -18.51 31.17
N THR A 182 -4.72 -18.20 32.46
CA THR A 182 -3.72 -17.35 33.09
C THR A 182 -2.44 -18.18 33.26
N VAL A 183 -1.38 -17.78 32.56
CA VAL A 183 -0.04 -18.36 32.70
C VAL A 183 0.36 -18.30 34.17
N ARG A 184 0.41 -19.44 34.86
CA ARG A 184 1.07 -19.53 36.16
C ARG A 184 2.56 -19.28 35.90
N ARG A 185 3.09 -18.20 36.46
CA ARG A 185 4.54 -18.01 36.55
C ARG A 185 5.08 -19.15 37.40
N ASP A 186 5.94 -19.97 36.81
CA ASP A 186 6.78 -20.88 37.59
C ASP A 186 7.61 -20.05 38.57
N GLU A 187 7.36 -20.26 39.86
CA GLU A 187 8.22 -19.79 40.92
C GLU A 187 9.56 -20.53 40.79
N THR A 188 10.61 -19.79 40.50
CA THR A 188 11.99 -20.30 40.58
C THR A 188 12.34 -20.43 42.06
N PRO A 189 12.87 -21.58 42.54
CA PRO A 189 13.24 -21.71 43.94
C PRO A 189 14.42 -20.78 44.27
N GLU A 190 14.31 -20.06 45.38
CA GLU A 190 15.36 -19.22 45.94
C GLU A 190 16.64 -20.04 46.19
N GLU A 191 17.69 -19.81 45.40
CA GLU A 191 19.05 -20.19 45.78
C GLU A 191 19.67 -19.09 46.65
N SER A 192 20.10 -19.52 47.83
CA SER A 192 20.65 -18.72 48.91
C SER A 192 21.84 -17.85 48.49
N ILE A 193 21.80 -16.59 48.89
CA ILE A 193 22.93 -15.65 48.82
C ILE A 193 24.05 -16.16 49.76
N GLY A 194 25.07 -16.78 49.17
CA GLY A 194 26.35 -17.06 49.81
C GLY A 194 27.41 -16.12 49.20
N GLY A 195 27.83 -15.12 49.96
CA GLY A 195 28.83 -14.15 49.53
C GLY A 195 30.23 -14.76 49.36
N SER A 196 30.98 -14.23 48.41
CA SER A 196 32.43 -14.15 48.50
C SER A 196 32.91 -13.00 47.62
N ASP A 197 33.59 -12.07 48.27
CA ASP A 197 34.36 -10.97 47.66
C ASP A 197 35.19 -11.44 46.48
N GLN A 198 35.15 -10.69 45.37
CA GLN A 198 36.31 -10.61 44.50
C GLN A 198 36.39 -9.25 43.83
N GLU A 199 37.51 -8.60 44.10
CA GLU A 199 37.91 -7.25 43.70
C GLU A 199 37.97 -7.06 42.19
N HIS A 200 37.52 -5.90 41.72
CA HIS A 200 37.77 -5.39 40.38
C HIS A 200 39.19 -4.82 40.26
N PRO A 201 39.91 -5.11 39.16
CA PRO A 201 40.91 -4.18 38.65
C PRO A 201 40.52 -3.63 37.27
N GLY A 202 40.43 -2.30 37.21
CA GLY A 202 41.21 -1.48 36.29
C GLY A 202 40.99 -1.64 34.79
N SER A 203 40.35 -0.62 34.22
CA SER A 203 40.36 -0.24 32.80
C SER A 203 41.77 0.02 32.26
N GLU A 204 42.12 -0.51 31.09
CA GLU A 204 43.04 0.15 30.14
C GLU A 204 42.73 -0.17 28.67
N HIS A 205 42.60 0.91 27.90
CA HIS A 205 42.87 1.12 26.47
C HIS A 205 43.38 -0.04 25.58
N ARG A 206 42.81 -0.13 24.37
CA ARG A 206 43.56 0.16 23.12
C ARG A 206 42.68 0.33 21.89
N ALA A 207 43.15 1.24 21.04
CA ALA A 207 42.61 1.62 19.75
C ALA A 207 43.25 0.83 18.60
N ALA A 208 42.58 0.94 17.44
CA ALA A 208 43.09 0.83 16.06
C ALA A 208 43.40 -0.55 15.47
N GLY A 209 42.85 -0.74 14.27
CA GLY A 209 43.05 -1.80 13.30
C GLY A 209 42.03 -1.64 12.19
#